data_AF-A0A1M5ZJ00-F1
#
_entry.id   AF-A0A1M5ZJ00-F1
#
_cell.length_a   1.000
_cell.length_b   1.000
_cell.length_c   1.000
_cell.angle_alpha   90.00
_cell.angle_beta   90.00
_cell.angle_gamma   90.00
#
_symmetry.space_group_name_H-M   'P 1'
#
loop_
_entity.id
_entity.type
_entity.pdbx_description
1 polymer ?
#
loop_
_entity_poly.entity_id
_entity_poly.type
_entity_poly.pdbx_seq_one_letter_code
_entity_poly.pdbx_strand_id
1 'polypeptide(L)'
;MFIGSVLGERMDMLGVSLETLADETMLEKQFIEDILNNRIEFENIDEFDIEVISNALYCDTNYFTDERSRLNDVVLCSKNRGNDTTKSNLAKAKLQSYMRDLIWIKEALC
;
A
#
# COMPACT_ATOMS: atom_id res chain seq x y z
N MET A 1 -12.29 -3.13 -12.59
CA MET A 1 -11.81 -1.75 -12.27
C MET A 1 -10.29 -1.68 -12.28
N PHE A 2 -9.67 -0.53 -12.54
CA PHE A 2 -8.20 -0.40 -12.51
C PHE A 2 -7.70 0.37 -11.28
N ILE A 3 -6.54 -0.02 -10.75
CA ILE A 3 -5.92 0.59 -9.56
C ILE A 3 -4.51 1.15 -9.80
N GLY A 4 -4.00 1.08 -11.04
CA GLY A 4 -2.60 1.39 -11.34
C GLY A 4 -2.16 2.80 -10.93
N SER A 5 -3.03 3.80 -11.08
CA SER A 5 -2.74 5.16 -10.62
C SER A 5 -2.62 5.26 -9.10
N VAL A 6 -3.52 4.61 -8.36
CA VAL A 6 -3.53 4.62 -6.89
C VAL A 6 -2.32 3.85 -6.34
N LEU A 7 -1.96 2.73 -6.99
CA LEU A 7 -0.76 1.97 -6.67
C LEU A 7 0.50 2.81 -6.89
N GLY A 8 0.62 3.45 -8.07
CA GLY A 8 1.76 4.31 -8.39
C GLY A 8 1.90 5.49 -7.44
N GLU A 9 0.80 6.20 -7.13
CA GLU A 9 0.81 7.29 -6.16
C GLU A 9 1.27 6.83 -4.78
N ARG A 10 0.83 5.64 -4.33
CA ARG A 10 1.27 5.08 -3.04
C ARG A 10 2.77 4.76 -3.05
N MET A 11 3.27 4.16 -4.12
CA MET A 11 4.70 3.90 -4.29
C MET A 11 5.52 5.20 -4.23
N ASP A 12 5.09 6.24 -4.94
CA ASP A 12 5.74 7.55 -4.95
C ASP A 12 5.76 8.21 -3.57
N MET A 13 4.65 8.16 -2.84
CA MET A 13 4.55 8.71 -1.48
C MET A 13 5.54 8.05 -0.50
N LEU A 14 5.83 6.76 -0.70
CA LEU A 14 6.74 5.99 0.14
C LEU A 14 8.18 5.97 -0.39
N GLY A 15 8.39 6.42 -1.64
CA GLY A 15 9.68 6.31 -2.33
C GLY A 15 10.08 4.87 -2.63
N VAL A 16 9.10 4.00 -2.90
CA VAL A 16 9.32 2.58 -3.24
C VAL A 16 9.37 2.44 -4.75
N SER A 17 10.46 1.88 -5.29
CA SER A 17 10.57 1.62 -6.72
C SER A 17 9.85 0.33 -7.11
N LEU A 18 9.59 0.16 -8.42
CA LEU A 18 9.04 -1.09 -8.96
C LEU A 18 9.93 -2.29 -8.64
N GLU A 19 11.25 -2.14 -8.71
CA GLU A 19 12.21 -3.18 -8.34
C GLU A 19 12.10 -3.54 -6.86
N THR A 20 12.06 -2.54 -5.97
CA THR A 20 11.92 -2.80 -4.53
C THR A 20 10.61 -3.51 -4.21
N LEU A 21 9.50 -3.11 -4.83
CA LEU A 21 8.21 -3.76 -4.59
C LEU A 21 8.22 -5.20 -5.11
N ALA A 22 8.77 -5.45 -6.30
CA ALA A 22 8.90 -6.80 -6.84
C ALA A 22 9.75 -7.70 -5.92
N ASP A 23 10.88 -7.19 -5.43
CA ASP A 23 11.77 -7.93 -4.54
C ASP A 23 11.11 -8.25 -3.19
N GLU A 24 10.43 -7.27 -2.57
CA GLU A 24 9.77 -7.45 -1.26
C GLU A 24 8.54 -8.38 -1.34
N THR A 25 7.80 -8.34 -2.45
CA THR A 25 6.59 -9.15 -2.67
C THR A 25 6.88 -10.52 -3.28
N MET A 26 8.09 -10.73 -3.82
CA MET A 26 8.47 -11.88 -4.65
C MET A 26 7.60 -12.07 -5.91
N LEU A 27 6.87 -11.04 -6.34
CA LEU A 27 6.08 -11.05 -7.55
C LEU A 27 6.93 -10.69 -8.77
N GLU A 28 6.51 -11.15 -9.94
CA GLU A 28 7.18 -10.77 -11.18
C GLU A 28 7.06 -9.27 -11.43
N LYS A 29 8.18 -8.61 -11.74
CA LYS A 29 8.21 -7.18 -12.06
C LYS A 29 7.19 -6.81 -13.16
N GLN A 30 7.06 -7.67 -14.18
CA GLN A 30 6.14 -7.43 -15.29
C GLN A 30 4.68 -7.42 -14.83
N PHE A 31 4.33 -8.28 -13.87
CA PHE A 31 2.99 -8.34 -13.32
C PHE A 31 2.61 -7.03 -12.62
N ILE A 32 3.48 -6.52 -11.74
CA ILE A 32 3.27 -5.23 -11.07
C ILE A 32 3.22 -4.09 -12.10
N GLU A 33 4.09 -4.11 -13.10
CA GLU A 33 4.08 -3.13 -14.19
C GLU A 33 2.78 -3.17 -15.01
N ASP A 34 2.22 -4.35 -15.24
CA ASP A 34 0.95 -4.51 -15.93
C ASP A 34 -0.23 -3.98 -15.09
N ILE A 35 -0.19 -4.09 -13.76
CA ILE A 35 -1.15 -3.43 -12.86
C ILE A 35 -1.02 -1.90 -12.95
N LEU A 36 0.20 -1.37 -12.84
CA LEU A 36 0.50 0.07 -12.92
C LEU A 36 0.03 0.69 -14.25
N ASN A 37 0.17 -0.06 -15.33
CA ASN A 37 -0.25 0.36 -16.68
C ASN A 37 -1.71 0.03 -17.00
N ASN A 38 -2.52 -0.36 -16.02
CA ASN A 38 -3.94 -0.70 -16.19
C ASN A 38 -4.18 -1.76 -17.27
N ARG A 39 -3.30 -2.76 -17.36
CA ARG A 39 -3.46 -3.93 -18.24
C ARG A 39 -4.17 -5.08 -17.53
N ILE A 40 -4.17 -5.08 -16.20
CA ILE A 40 -4.86 -6.06 -15.35
C ILE A 40 -5.89 -5.31 -14.49
N GLU A 41 -7.15 -5.74 -14.57
CA GLU A 41 -8.19 -5.24 -13.68
C GLU A 41 -8.05 -5.83 -12.28
N PHE A 42 -8.42 -5.05 -11.26
CA PHE A 42 -8.36 -5.45 -9.85
C PHE A 42 -9.06 -6.77 -9.57
N GLU A 43 -10.24 -7.02 -10.16
CA GLU A 43 -10.97 -8.27 -9.96
C GLU A 43 -10.25 -9.50 -10.57
N ASN A 44 -9.24 -9.29 -11.42
CA ASN A 44 -8.42 -10.33 -12.03
C ASN A 44 -7.04 -10.47 -11.37
N ILE A 45 -6.75 -9.70 -10.32
CA ILE A 45 -5.55 -9.87 -9.48
C ILE A 45 -5.89 -10.90 -8.40
N ASP A 46 -5.01 -11.86 -8.16
CA ASP A 46 -5.20 -12.84 -7.09
C ASP A 46 -5.27 -12.14 -5.73
N GLU A 47 -6.16 -12.61 -4.85
CA GLU A 47 -6.39 -12.02 -3.53
C GLU A 47 -5.12 -12.02 -2.67
N PHE A 48 -4.31 -13.07 -2.76
CA PHE A 48 -3.05 -13.14 -2.04
C PHE A 48 -2.04 -12.15 -2.59
N ASP A 49 -1.93 -12.02 -3.91
CA ASP A 49 -0.97 -11.09 -4.54
C ASP A 49 -1.26 -9.65 -4.13
N ILE A 50 -2.54 -9.24 -4.09
CA ILE A 50 -2.90 -7.89 -3.66
C ILE A 50 -2.68 -7.68 -2.16
N GLU A 51 -2.89 -8.69 -1.33
CA GLU A 51 -2.61 -8.61 0.11
C GLU A 51 -1.10 -8.44 0.37
N VAL A 52 -0.26 -9.17 -0.35
CA VAL A 52 1.20 -9.06 -0.27
C VAL A 52 1.68 -7.68 -0.73
N ILE A 53 1.15 -7.16 -1.85
CA ILE A 53 1.42 -5.77 -2.30
C ILE A 53 0.99 -4.75 -1.23
N SER A 54 -0.19 -4.93 -0.65
CA SER A 54 -0.73 -4.03 0.39
C SER A 54 0.17 -3.99 1.63
N ASN A 55 0.64 -5.15 2.06
CA ASN A 55 1.53 -5.28 3.20
C ASN A 55 2.91 -4.65 2.94
N ALA A 56 3.50 -4.85 1.77
CA ALA A 56 4.75 -4.20 1.37
C ALA A 56 4.63 -2.66 1.35
N LEU A 57 3.44 -2.15 1.02
CA LEU A 57 3.13 -0.71 0.97
C LEU A 57 2.45 -0.18 2.25
N TYR A 58 2.44 -0.97 3.33
CA TYR A 58 1.92 -0.61 4.65
C TYR A 58 0.48 -0.06 4.61
N CYS A 59 -0.37 -0.61 3.75
CA CYS A 59 -1.78 -0.25 3.63
C CYS A 59 -2.68 -1.49 3.73
N ASP A 60 -3.98 -1.27 3.72
CA ASP A 60 -5.00 -2.33 3.63
C ASP A 60 -5.40 -2.51 2.16
N THR A 61 -5.87 -3.70 1.76
CA THR A 61 -6.30 -3.98 0.38
C THR A 61 -7.39 -3.01 -0.10
N ASN A 62 -8.29 -2.59 0.79
CA ASN A 62 -9.35 -1.62 0.47
C ASN A 62 -8.79 -0.22 0.14
N TYR A 63 -7.53 0.07 0.45
CA TYR A 63 -6.89 1.32 0.05
C TYR A 63 -6.99 1.54 -1.46
N PHE A 64 -6.87 0.48 -2.26
CA PHE A 64 -6.88 0.63 -3.72
C PHE A 64 -8.27 0.90 -4.31
N THR A 65 -9.33 0.44 -3.64
CA THR A 65 -10.69 0.43 -4.20
C THR A 65 -11.64 1.39 -3.49
N ASP A 66 -11.41 1.71 -2.21
CA ASP A 66 -12.25 2.59 -1.40
C ASP A 66 -11.54 3.90 -1.05
N GLU A 67 -12.10 5.01 -1.53
CA GLU A 67 -11.62 6.36 -1.23
C GLU A 67 -11.71 6.69 0.26
N ARG A 68 -12.73 6.19 0.97
CA ARG A 68 -12.88 6.45 2.41
C ARG A 68 -11.75 5.79 3.19
N SER A 69 -11.39 4.56 2.85
CA SER A 69 -10.21 3.87 3.39
C SER A 69 -8.94 4.71 3.18
N ARG A 70 -8.71 5.23 1.96
CA ARG A 70 -7.56 6.11 1.67
C ARG A 70 -7.54 7.39 2.48
N LEU A 71 -8.68 8.06 2.63
CA LEU A 71 -8.77 9.31 3.38
C LEU A 71 -8.46 9.14 4.88
N ASN A 72 -8.59 7.93 5.40
CA ASN A 72 -8.24 7.59 6.78
C ASN A 72 -6.77 7.15 6.95
N ASP A 73 -6.03 6.94 5.86
CA ASP A 73 -4.62 6.57 5.90
C ASP A 73 -3.77 7.70 6.50
N VAL A 74 -2.87 7.37 7.42
CA VAL A 74 -2.07 8.37 8.17
C VAL A 74 -1.12 9.14 7.24
N VAL A 75 -0.65 8.52 6.16
CA VAL A 75 0.19 9.21 5.17
C VAL A 75 -0.61 10.34 4.51
N LEU A 76 -1.87 10.07 4.12
CA LEU A 76 -2.74 11.06 3.46
C LEU A 76 -3.40 12.05 4.44
N CYS A 77 -3.93 11.57 5.57
CA CYS A 77 -4.74 12.37 6.49
C CYS A 77 -3.91 13.34 7.34
N SER A 78 -2.59 13.14 7.43
CA SER A 78 -1.68 14.02 8.16
C SER A 78 -1.52 15.42 7.54
N LYS A 79 -2.07 15.65 6.33
CA LYS A 79 -2.23 16.95 5.65
C LYS A 79 -1.03 17.89 5.77
N ASN A 80 0.19 17.37 5.71
CA ASN A 80 1.41 18.18 5.79
C ASN A 80 1.45 19.10 7.03
N ARG A 81 1.21 18.59 8.24
CA ARG A 81 1.65 19.29 9.47
C ARG A 81 3.19 19.29 9.56
N GLY A 82 3.88 19.85 8.56
CA GLY A 82 5.33 19.81 8.37
C GLY A 82 5.74 19.58 6.89
N ASN A 83 7.06 19.53 6.63
CA ASN A 83 7.59 19.11 5.34
C ASN A 83 7.56 17.58 5.24
N ASP A 84 6.57 17.04 4.54
CA ASP A 84 6.51 15.61 4.28
C ASP A 84 7.59 15.21 3.27
N THR A 85 8.42 14.27 3.69
CA THR A 85 9.44 13.62 2.89
C THR A 85 9.06 12.15 2.72
N THR A 86 9.59 11.48 1.69
CA THR A 86 9.44 10.02 1.54
C THR A 86 9.83 9.28 2.82
N LYS A 87 10.89 9.73 3.50
CA LYS A 87 11.32 9.18 4.79
C LYS A 87 10.27 9.32 5.90
N SER A 88 9.63 10.49 6.04
CA SER A 88 8.59 10.68 7.06
C SER A 88 7.32 9.91 6.72
N ASN A 89 6.95 9.83 5.45
CA ASN A 89 5.79 9.06 4.99
C ASN A 89 5.98 7.56 5.26
N LEU A 90 7.16 7.03 4.94
CA LEU A 90 7.51 5.64 5.25
C LEU A 90 7.43 5.36 6.75
N ALA A 91 7.90 6.27 7.60
CA ALA A 91 7.80 6.12 9.05
C ALA A 91 6.34 6.11 9.53
N LYS A 92 5.50 7.02 9.03
CA LYS A 92 4.06 7.07 9.34
C LYS A 92 3.36 5.77 8.93
N ALA A 93 3.62 5.29 7.72
CA ALA A 93 3.01 4.09 7.16
C ALA A 93 3.38 2.85 7.99
N LYS A 94 4.67 2.69 8.33
CA LYS A 94 5.16 1.61 9.21
C LYS A 94 4.51 1.64 10.59
N LEU A 95 4.36 2.83 11.20
CA LEU A 95 3.69 2.97 12.50
C LEU A 95 2.22 2.58 12.41
N GLN A 96 1.52 2.98 11.36
CA GLN A 96 0.12 2.60 11.13
C GLN A 96 0.00 1.07 10.97
N SER A 97 0.86 0.44 10.16
CA SER A 97 0.87 -1.02 9.99
C SER A 97 1.11 -1.73 11.31
N TYR A 98 2.14 -1.32 12.06
CA TYR A 98 2.44 -1.89 13.38
C TYR A 98 1.26 -1.78 14.35
N MET A 99 0.54 -0.65 14.33
CA MET A 99 -0.64 -0.48 15.18
C MET A 99 -1.77 -1.43 14.79
N ARG A 100 -1.99 -1.70 13.50
CA ARG A 100 -2.96 -2.72 13.06
C ARG A 100 -2.56 -4.10 13.54
N ASP A 101 -1.30 -4.48 13.34
CA ASP A 101 -0.78 -5.79 13.73
C ASP A 101 -0.90 -6.00 15.24
N LEU A 102 -0.58 -4.96 16.03
CA LEU A 102 -0.72 -4.99 17.49
C LEU A 102 -2.18 -5.13 17.94
N ILE A 103 -3.12 -4.46 17.27
CA ILE A 103 -4.56 -4.60 17.55
C ILE A 103 -5.00 -6.04 17.26
N TRP A 104 -4.63 -6.56 16.09
CA TRP A 104 -4.97 -7.93 15.70
C TRP A 104 -4.40 -8.96 16.68
N ILE A 105 -3.13 -8.83 17.10
CA ILE A 105 -2.51 -9.71 18.10
C ILE A 105 -3.28 -9.65 19.42
N LYS A 106 -3.71 -8.46 19.86
CA LYS A 106 -4.48 -8.31 21.09
C LYS A 106 -5.84 -8.99 20.97
N GLU A 107 -6.54 -8.84 19.85
CA GLU A 107 -7.83 -9.49 19.60
C GLU A 107 -7.72 -11.02 19.49
N ALA A 108 -6.60 -11.52 18.98
CA ALA A 108 -6.36 -12.96 18.90
C ALA A 108 -5.99 -13.59 20.26
N LEU A 109 -5.38 -12.82 21.17
CA LEU A 109 -4.84 -13.30 22.45
C LEU A 109 -5.70 -12.95 23.68
N CYS A 110 -6.71 -12.09 23.55
CA CYS A 110 -7.60 -11.66 24.65
C CYS A 110 -9.05 -12.00 24.34
#